data_AF-K9J1E8-F1
#
_entry.id   AF-K9J1E8-F1
#
_cell.length_a   1.000
_cell.length_b   1.000
_cell.length_c   1.000
_cell.angle_alpha   90.00
_cell.angle_beta   90.00
_cell.angle_gamma   90.00
#
_symmetry.space_group_name_H-M   'P 1'
#
loop_
_entity.id
_entity.type
_entity.pdbx_description
1 polymer ?
#
loop_
_entity_poly.entity_id
_entity_poly.type
_entity_poly.pdbx_seq_one_letter_code
_entity_poly.pdbx_strand_id
1 'polypeptide(L)'
;QWMMAFERTPKKDWYSILGANPSASISDLKQNYQKLILMYHPDKQRADVPAGTPEECIQKFIEIDQAWKILGNEETKKEYDLQRREDDLRNMGPVDAQVCLEEMSWNKDDRSFSLSCRCGGKYSVSKEEAEEVTLISCDTCSLIIELLHCG
;
A
#
# COMPACT_ATOMS: atom_id res chain seq x y z
N GLN A 1 28.89 15.97 5.53
CA GLN A 1 28.53 14.54 5.41
C GLN A 1 27.02 14.45 5.55
N TRP A 2 26.28 14.58 4.46
CA TRP A 2 24.80 14.59 4.49
C TRP A 2 24.33 13.15 4.26
N MET A 3 23.92 12.48 5.35
CA MET A 3 23.13 11.26 5.26
C MET A 3 21.74 11.68 4.77
N MET A 4 21.46 11.44 3.50
CA MET A 4 20.10 11.51 2.99
C MET A 4 19.31 10.39 3.67
N ALA A 5 18.45 10.76 4.62
CA ALA A 5 17.34 9.91 4.98
C ALA A 5 16.56 9.64 3.69
N PHE A 6 16.48 8.37 3.30
CA PHE A 6 15.65 7.95 2.19
C PHE A 6 14.21 8.16 2.64
N GLU A 7 13.69 9.37 2.45
CA GLU A 7 12.28 9.67 2.62
C GLU A 7 11.54 8.73 1.67
N ARG A 8 11.01 7.64 2.22
CA ARG A 8 10.05 6.78 1.54
C ARG A 8 8.80 7.63 1.32
N THR A 9 8.82 8.44 0.25
CA THR A 9 7.60 9.02 -0.27
C THR A 9 6.66 7.86 -0.57
N PRO A 10 5.44 7.84 0.00
CA PRO A 10 4.49 6.76 -0.28
C PRO A 10 4.30 6.74 -1.79
N LYS A 11 4.61 5.59 -2.40
CA LYS A 11 4.40 5.43 -3.84
C LYS A 11 2.94 5.71 -4.13
N LYS A 12 2.70 6.66 -5.05
CA LYS A 12 1.34 7.03 -5.42
C LYS A 12 0.61 5.79 -5.95
N ASP A 13 -0.43 5.40 -5.24
CA ASP A 13 -1.28 4.28 -5.60
C ASP A 13 -2.36 4.79 -6.58
N TRP A 14 -2.16 4.53 -7.87
CA TRP A 14 -3.07 5.04 -8.91
C TRP A 14 -4.48 4.45 -8.79
N TYR A 15 -4.62 3.24 -8.23
CA TYR A 15 -5.92 2.63 -7.97
C TYR A 15 -6.68 3.38 -6.88
N SER A 16 -6.00 3.77 -5.80
CA SER A 16 -6.56 4.58 -4.71
C SER A 16 -6.98 5.96 -5.19
N ILE A 17 -6.22 6.57 -6.11
CA ILE A 17 -6.58 7.84 -6.73
C ILE A 17 -7.86 7.73 -7.56
N LEU A 18 -8.06 6.61 -8.25
CA LEU A 18 -9.32 6.30 -8.95
C LEU A 18 -10.40 5.68 -8.03
N GLY A 19 -10.15 5.53 -6.73
CA GLY A 19 -11.07 4.89 -5.80
C GLY A 19 -11.45 3.46 -6.21
N ALA A 20 -10.50 2.70 -6.74
CA ALA A 20 -10.68 1.34 -7.25
C ALA A 20 -9.73 0.35 -6.56
N ASN A 21 -10.06 -0.93 -6.62
CA ASN A 21 -9.17 -2.01 -6.19
C ASN A 21 -8.23 -2.42 -7.35
N PRO A 22 -7.00 -2.91 -7.10
CA PRO A 22 -6.13 -3.46 -8.15
C PRO A 22 -6.80 -4.55 -9.02
N SER A 23 -7.74 -5.31 -8.45
CA SER A 23 -8.55 -6.32 -9.15
C SER A 23 -9.64 -5.74 -10.06
N ALA A 24 -9.87 -4.42 -10.05
CA ALA A 24 -10.91 -3.78 -10.85
C ALA A 24 -10.64 -3.91 -12.36
N SER A 25 -11.72 -4.11 -13.12
CA SER A 25 -11.67 -4.15 -14.58
C SER A 25 -11.41 -2.76 -15.16
N ILE A 26 -10.94 -2.68 -16.41
CA ILE A 26 -10.77 -1.40 -17.12
C ILE A 26 -12.10 -0.64 -17.21
N SER A 27 -13.22 -1.36 -17.33
CA SER A 27 -14.56 -0.76 -17.36
C SER A 27 -14.92 -0.09 -16.03
N ASP A 28 -14.62 -0.72 -14.89
CA ASP A 28 -14.82 -0.15 -13.55
C ASP A 28 -13.93 1.09 -13.35
N LEU A 29 -12.66 0.98 -13.73
CA LEU A 29 -11.71 2.10 -13.67
C LEU A 29 -12.19 3.29 -14.50
N LYS A 30 -12.75 3.04 -15.69
CA LYS A 30 -13.31 4.07 -16.57
C LYS A 30 -14.52 4.75 -15.95
N GLN A 31 -15.42 4.00 -15.34
CA GLN A 31 -16.59 4.55 -14.65
C GLN A 31 -16.17 5.46 -13.50
N ASN A 32 -15.20 5.04 -12.69
CA ASN A 32 -14.70 5.84 -11.59
C ASN A 32 -13.97 7.10 -12.08
N TYR A 33 -13.12 6.97 -13.11
CA TYR A 33 -12.49 8.12 -13.76
C TYR A 33 -13.52 9.16 -14.22
N GLN A 34 -14.58 8.75 -14.92
CA GLN A 34 -15.62 9.67 -15.38
C GLN A 34 -16.33 10.38 -14.23
N LYS A 35 -16.67 9.66 -13.15
CA LYS A 35 -17.27 10.25 -11.94
C LYS A 35 -16.36 11.30 -11.31
N LEU A 36 -15.07 10.98 -11.16
CA LEU A 36 -14.08 11.84 -10.54
C LEU A 36 -13.78 13.08 -11.38
N ILE A 37 -13.62 12.93 -12.70
CA ILE A 37 -13.45 14.09 -13.60
C ILE A 37 -14.64 15.02 -13.53
N LEU A 38 -15.87 14.50 -13.49
CA LEU A 38 -17.07 15.34 -13.36
C LEU A 38 -17.16 16.08 -12.01
N MET A 39 -16.55 15.53 -10.96
CA MET A 39 -16.54 16.10 -9.61
C MET A 39 -15.45 17.17 -9.45
N TYR A 40 -14.28 16.95 -10.04
CA TYR A 40 -13.10 17.83 -9.89
C TYR A 40 -12.84 18.72 -11.11
N HIS A 41 -13.74 18.76 -12.10
CA HIS A 41 -13.56 19.61 -13.28
C HIS A 41 -13.54 21.10 -12.88
N PRO A 42 -12.55 21.90 -13.34
CA PRO A 42 -12.40 23.30 -12.94
C PRO A 42 -13.64 24.15 -13.30
N ASP A 43 -14.33 23.83 -14.40
CA ASP A 43 -15.58 24.51 -14.82
C ASP A 43 -16.77 24.28 -13.87
N LYS A 44 -16.77 23.18 -13.11
CA LYS A 44 -17.86 22.81 -12.19
C LYS A 44 -17.63 23.29 -10.76
N GLN A 45 -16.53 23.99 -10.50
CA GLN A 45 -16.22 24.60 -9.20
C GLN A 45 -17.12 25.81 -8.96
N ARG A 46 -18.37 25.53 -8.60
CA ARG A 46 -19.30 26.52 -8.06
C ARG A 46 -18.99 26.73 -6.58
N ALA A 47 -19.31 27.91 -6.05
CA ALA A 47 -19.01 28.32 -4.67
C ALA A 47 -19.53 27.38 -3.54
N ASP A 48 -20.29 26.34 -3.89
CA ASP A 48 -20.92 25.38 -2.98
C ASP A 48 -20.36 23.95 -3.09
N VAL A 49 -19.26 23.71 -3.83
CA VAL A 49 -18.68 22.36 -3.91
C VAL A 49 -17.86 22.09 -2.65
N PRO A 50 -18.17 21.05 -1.85
CA PRO A 50 -17.41 20.69 -0.64
C PRO A 50 -16.03 20.07 -0.91
N ALA A 51 -15.51 20.18 -2.14
CA ALA A 51 -14.30 19.51 -2.60
C ALA A 51 -13.07 20.41 -2.50
N GLY A 52 -12.76 20.90 -1.30
CA GLY A 52 -11.50 21.60 -1.03
C GLY A 52 -11.32 22.95 -1.74
N THR A 53 -10.12 23.53 -1.63
CA THR A 53 -9.77 24.79 -2.29
C THR A 53 -9.67 24.61 -3.82
N PRO A 54 -9.73 25.70 -4.61
CA PRO A 54 -9.54 25.64 -6.05
C PRO A 54 -8.26 24.88 -6.47
N GLU A 55 -7.18 25.07 -5.72
CA GLU A 55 -5.89 24.44 -5.94
C GLU A 55 -5.95 22.92 -5.68
N GLU A 56 -6.65 22.47 -4.64
CA GLU A 56 -6.82 21.04 -4.34
C GLU A 56 -7.60 20.31 -5.43
N CYS A 57 -8.64 20.94 -5.98
CA CYS A 57 -9.38 20.39 -7.11
C CYS A 57 -8.51 20.24 -8.36
N ILE A 58 -7.71 21.26 -8.70
CA ILE A 58 -6.79 21.20 -9.83
C ILE A 58 -5.77 20.08 -9.63
N GLN A 59 -5.22 19.97 -8.42
CA GLN A 59 -4.28 18.90 -8.07
C GLN A 59 -4.93 17.52 -8.23
N LYS A 60 -6.13 17.31 -7.67
CA LYS A 60 -6.88 16.06 -7.81
C LYS A 60 -7.18 15.74 -9.27
N PHE A 61 -7.60 16.73 -10.06
CA PHE A 61 -7.85 16.56 -11.49
C PHE A 61 -6.60 16.04 -12.22
N ILE A 62 -5.44 16.63 -11.96
CA ILE A 62 -4.16 16.19 -12.54
C ILE A 62 -3.84 14.75 -12.12
N GLU A 63 -4.02 14.42 -10.84
CA GLU A 63 -3.76 13.07 -10.32
C GLU A 63 -4.70 12.02 -10.93
N ILE A 64 -5.98 12.33 -11.08
CA ILE A 64 -6.99 11.46 -11.71
C ILE A 64 -6.63 11.22 -13.19
N ASP A 65 -6.23 12.26 -13.92
CA ASP A 65 -5.81 12.15 -15.32
C ASP A 65 -4.54 11.30 -15.48
N GLN A 66 -3.55 11.50 -14.60
CA GLN A 66 -2.34 10.67 -14.56
C GLN A 66 -2.65 9.21 -14.26
N ALA A 67 -3.53 8.95 -13.27
CA ALA A 67 -3.94 7.60 -12.93
C ALA A 67 -4.62 6.91 -14.12
N TRP A 68 -5.48 7.61 -14.85
CA TRP A 68 -6.16 7.07 -16.04
C TRP A 68 -5.19 6.81 -17.21
N LYS A 69 -4.17 7.65 -17.41
CA LYS A 69 -3.13 7.40 -18.44
C LYS A 69 -2.38 6.09 -18.20
N ILE A 70 -2.23 5.69 -16.94
CA ILE A 70 -1.52 4.46 -16.56
C ILE A 70 -2.47 3.26 -16.51
N LEU A 71 -3.64 3.43 -15.90
CA LEU A 71 -4.57 2.32 -15.63
C LEU A 71 -5.63 2.09 -16.73
N GLY A 72 -5.81 3.06 -17.64
CA GLY A 72 -6.86 3.03 -18.67
C GLY A 72 -6.53 2.21 -19.91
N ASN A 73 -5.27 1.81 -20.11
CA ASN A 73 -4.84 0.90 -21.17
C ASN A 73 -4.32 -0.40 -20.53
N GLU A 74 -4.68 -1.54 -21.13
CA GLU A 74 -4.29 -2.86 -20.63
C GLU A 74 -2.77 -3.07 -20.55
N GLU A 75 -2.02 -2.59 -21.54
CA GLU A 75 -0.56 -2.71 -21.59
C GLU A 75 0.10 -1.89 -20.46
N THR A 76 -0.28 -0.62 -20.32
CA THR A 76 0.29 0.27 -19.29
C THR A 76 -0.16 -0.12 -17.89
N LYS A 77 -1.40 -0.64 -17.75
CA LYS A 77 -1.89 -1.21 -16.49
C LYS A 77 -1.07 -2.44 -16.11
N LYS A 78 -0.83 -3.35 -17.05
CA LYS A 78 -0.04 -4.56 -16.82
C LYS A 78 1.40 -4.23 -16.41
N GLU A 79 2.03 -3.26 -17.08
CA GLU A 79 3.37 -2.80 -16.73
C GLU A 79 3.41 -2.19 -15.33
N TYR A 80 2.41 -1.36 -14.99
CA TYR A 80 2.28 -0.81 -13.65
C TYR A 80 2.07 -1.89 -12.59
N ASP A 81 1.22 -2.89 -12.85
CA ASP A 81 0.98 -4.01 -11.94
C ASP A 81 2.24 -4.88 -11.77
N LEU A 82 3.03 -5.07 -12.82
CA LEU A 82 4.33 -5.76 -12.75
C LEU A 82 5.31 -4.96 -11.90
N GLN A 83 5.47 -3.66 -12.17
CA GLN A 83 6.37 -2.79 -11.42
C GLN A 83 5.99 -2.72 -9.94
N ARG A 84 4.70 -2.67 -9.63
CA ARG A 84 4.19 -2.75 -8.25
C ARG A 84 4.64 -4.05 -7.60
N ARG A 85 4.37 -5.20 -8.24
CA ARG A 85 4.76 -6.50 -7.73
C ARG A 85 6.27 -6.61 -7.53
N GLU A 86 7.07 -6.14 -8.48
CA GLU A 86 8.52 -6.13 -8.35
C GLU A 86 8.98 -5.25 -7.18
N ASP A 87 8.30 -4.13 -6.95
CA ASP A 87 8.62 -3.29 -5.80
C ASP A 87 8.22 -3.92 -4.48
N ASP A 88 7.06 -4.58 -4.43
CA ASP A 88 6.65 -5.38 -3.29
C ASP A 88 7.71 -6.45 -2.99
N LEU A 89 8.19 -7.15 -4.02
CA LEU A 89 9.26 -8.14 -3.90
C LEU A 89 10.61 -7.53 -3.49
N ARG A 90 10.94 -6.32 -3.97
CA ARG A 90 12.17 -5.61 -3.58
C ARG A 90 12.09 -5.08 -2.15
N ASN A 91 10.89 -4.69 -1.70
CA ASN A 91 10.64 -4.24 -0.34
C ASN A 91 10.48 -5.40 0.65
N MET A 92 10.14 -6.60 0.18
CA MET A 92 10.29 -7.83 0.94
C MET A 92 11.79 -8.08 1.13
N GLY A 93 12.30 -7.82 2.34
CA GLY A 93 13.67 -8.14 2.67
C GLY A 93 13.91 -9.66 2.70
N PRO A 94 15.14 -10.12 2.93
CA PRO A 94 15.44 -11.54 2.96
C PRO A 94 14.62 -12.25 4.05
N VAL A 95 13.96 -13.34 3.67
CA VAL A 95 13.27 -14.23 4.62
C VAL A 95 14.32 -14.92 5.50
N ASP A 96 14.32 -14.61 6.80
CA ASP A 96 15.24 -15.16 7.79
C ASP A 96 14.82 -16.57 8.23
N ALA A 97 13.50 -16.80 8.36
CA ALA A 97 12.92 -18.09 8.75
C ALA A 97 11.41 -18.18 8.45
N GLN A 98 10.90 -19.41 8.40
CA GLN A 98 9.48 -19.72 8.56
C GLN A 98 9.24 -20.10 10.03
N VAL A 99 8.20 -19.57 10.66
CA VAL A 99 7.95 -19.69 12.10
C VAL A 99 6.48 -20.03 12.34
N CYS A 100 6.19 -21.07 13.14
CA CYS A 100 4.81 -21.33 13.55
C CYS A 100 4.35 -20.26 14.56
N LEU A 101 3.12 -19.76 14.43
CA LEU A 101 2.58 -18.73 15.34
C LEU A 101 2.64 -19.15 16.82
N GLU A 102 2.49 -20.45 17.09
CA GLU A 102 2.55 -21.04 18.43
C GLU A 102 3.95 -21.00 19.06
N GLU A 103 5.01 -20.90 18.26
CA GLU A 103 6.39 -20.79 18.74
C GLU A 103 6.75 -19.37 19.17
N MET A 104 5.92 -18.38 18.81
CA MET A 104 6.14 -17.00 19.22
C MET A 104 5.75 -16.76 20.67
N SER A 105 6.41 -15.81 21.31
CA SER A 105 6.09 -15.39 22.67
C SER A 105 4.81 -14.54 22.67
N TRP A 106 3.77 -15.02 23.34
CA TRP A 106 2.49 -14.32 23.50
C TRP A 106 2.51 -13.31 24.66
N ASN A 107 2.17 -12.06 24.36
CA ASN A 107 1.92 -11.01 25.32
C ASN A 107 0.40 -10.83 25.54
N LYS A 108 -0.05 -11.06 26.77
CA LYS A 108 -1.48 -10.98 27.15
C LYS A 108 -2.01 -9.55 27.23
N ASP A 109 -1.17 -8.59 27.58
CA ASP A 109 -1.58 -7.19 27.78
C ASP A 109 -1.82 -6.51 26.43
N ASP A 110 -0.91 -6.72 25.48
CA ASP A 110 -0.97 -6.13 24.15
C ASP A 110 -1.66 -7.02 23.11
N ARG A 111 -2.07 -8.24 23.51
CA ARG A 111 -2.66 -9.28 22.64
C ARG A 111 -1.84 -9.50 21.36
N SER A 112 -0.52 -9.62 21.53
CA SER A 112 0.44 -9.71 20.43
C SER A 112 1.42 -10.86 20.59
N PHE A 113 1.83 -11.41 19.45
CA PHE A 113 2.91 -12.40 19.34
C PHE A 113 4.22 -11.67 19.06
N SER A 114 5.31 -12.15 19.66
CA SER A 114 6.64 -11.58 19.47
C SER A 114 7.74 -12.64 19.35
N LEU A 115 8.74 -12.38 18.52
CA LEU A 115 9.91 -13.24 18.33
C LEU A 115 11.17 -12.37 18.25
N SER A 116 12.27 -12.80 18.86
CA SER A 116 13.54 -12.08 18.77
C SER A 116 14.22 -12.28 17.41
N CYS A 117 14.64 -11.18 16.80
CA CYS A 117 15.45 -11.18 15.59
C CYS A 117 16.94 -11.33 15.90
N ARG A 118 17.71 -11.91 14.97
CA ARG A 118 19.17 -12.08 15.08
C ARG A 118 19.94 -10.76 15.18
N CYS A 119 19.36 -9.65 14.74
CA CYS A 119 19.95 -8.32 14.89
C CYS A 119 19.77 -7.72 16.30
N GLY A 120 18.99 -8.37 17.17
CA GLY A 120 18.61 -7.86 18.49
C GLY A 120 17.26 -7.14 18.53
N GLY A 121 16.64 -6.89 17.37
CA GLY A 121 15.26 -6.40 17.26
C GLY A 121 14.21 -7.48 17.54
N LYS A 122 12.96 -7.18 17.24
CA LYS A 122 11.82 -8.09 17.38
C LYS A 122 10.96 -8.11 16.13
N TYR A 123 10.37 -9.26 15.88
CA TYR A 123 9.20 -9.44 15.03
C TYR A 123 7.99 -9.40 15.96
N SER A 124 6.98 -8.59 15.65
CA SER A 124 5.77 -8.47 16.47
C SER A 124 4.54 -8.35 15.58
N VAL A 125 3.46 -9.03 15.96
CA VAL A 125 2.17 -9.01 15.25
C VAL A 125 1.03 -9.13 16.28
N SER A 126 -0.05 -8.37 16.13
CA SER A 126 -1.23 -8.56 16.98
C SER A 126 -1.96 -9.85 16.63
N LYS A 127 -2.83 -10.33 17.53
CA LYS A 127 -3.65 -11.50 17.25
C LYS A 127 -4.55 -11.30 16.02
N GLU A 128 -5.14 -10.12 15.91
CA GLU A 128 -6.02 -9.77 14.80
C GLU A 128 -5.24 -9.72 13.48
N GLU A 129 -4.03 -9.15 13.48
CA GLU A 129 -3.19 -9.09 12.28
C GLU A 129 -2.64 -10.46 11.88
N ALA A 130 -2.31 -11.35 12.83
CA ALA A 130 -1.73 -12.66 12.55
C ALA A 130 -2.66 -13.58 11.71
N GLU A 131 -3.97 -13.33 11.73
CA GLU A 131 -4.95 -14.03 10.88
C GLU A 131 -4.95 -13.52 9.43
N GLU A 132 -4.53 -12.27 9.19
CA GLU A 132 -4.52 -11.63 7.87
C GLU A 132 -3.13 -11.60 7.22
N VAL A 133 -2.06 -11.55 8.02
CA VAL A 133 -0.68 -11.38 7.54
C VAL A 133 0.13 -12.66 7.68
N THR A 134 0.88 -13.01 6.65
CA THR A 134 1.82 -14.13 6.65
C THR A 134 3.27 -13.71 6.73
N LEU A 135 3.59 -12.42 6.55
CA LEU A 135 4.96 -11.91 6.56
C LEU A 135 5.10 -10.83 7.62
N ILE A 136 6.10 -10.98 8.50
CA ILE A 136 6.42 -9.99 9.54
C ILE A 136 7.84 -9.50 9.34
N SER A 137 8.02 -8.19 9.25
CA SER A 137 9.35 -7.55 9.23
C SER A 137 9.87 -7.28 10.63
N CYS A 138 11.18 -7.37 10.81
CA CYS A 138 11.83 -6.91 12.03
C CYS A 138 11.69 -5.40 12.19
N ASP A 139 11.47 -4.92 13.41
CA ASP A 139 11.44 -3.49 13.74
C ASP A 139 12.79 -2.76 13.57
N THR A 140 13.89 -3.50 13.59
CA THR A 140 15.25 -2.96 13.66
C THR A 140 16.07 -3.19 12.38
N CYS A 141 15.70 -4.16 11.54
CA CYS A 141 16.45 -4.47 10.31
C CYS A 141 15.52 -4.86 9.14
N SER A 142 16.09 -5.21 7.98
CA SER A 142 15.33 -5.62 6.81
C SER A 142 14.96 -7.11 6.79
N LEU A 143 15.28 -7.89 7.84
CA LEU A 143 14.88 -9.30 7.88
C LEU A 143 13.36 -9.42 8.00
N ILE A 144 12.81 -10.43 7.35
CA ILE A 144 11.39 -10.80 7.45
C ILE A 144 11.27 -12.26 7.86
N ILE A 145 10.19 -12.63 8.55
CA ILE A 145 9.82 -14.01 8.82
C ILE A 145 8.47 -14.32 8.16
N GLU A 146 8.28 -15.58 7.78
CA GLU A 146 6.99 -16.08 7.31
C GLU A 146 6.27 -16.82 8.44
N LEU A 147 5.04 -16.42 8.75
CA LEU A 147 4.18 -17.08 9.71
C LEU A 147 3.49 -18.28 9.09
N LEU A 148 3.67 -19.43 9.72
CA LEU A 148 2.96 -20.65 9.42
C LEU A 148 1.80 -20.86 10.41
N HIS A 149 0.61 -21.11 9.87
CA HIS A 149 -0.53 -21.58 10.63
C HIS A 149 -0.43 -23.10 10.76
N CYS A 150 0.34 -23.52 11.77
CA CYS A 150 0.49 -24.93 12.13
C CYS A 150 -0.79 -25.35 12.86
N GLY A 151 -1.49 -26.35 12.33
CA GLY A 151 -2.79 -26.83 12.81
C GLY A 151 -2.72 -28.20 13.48
#